data_AF-A0A8K0GCC6-F1
#
_entry.id   AF-A0A8K0GCC6-F1
#
_cell.length_a   1.000
_cell.length_b   1.000
_cell.length_c   1.000
_cell.angle_alpha   90.00
_cell.angle_beta   90.00
_cell.angle_gamma   90.00
#
_symmetry.space_group_name_H-M   'P 1'
#
loop_
_entity.id
_entity.type
_entity.pdbx_description
1 polymer ?
#
loop_
_entity_poly.entity_id
_entity_poly.type
_entity_poly.pdbx_seq_one_letter_code
_entity_poly.pdbx_strand_id
1 'polypeptide(L)'
;MSLGTCFETFTKFNKFILHITALNYLAPYAQCKIWVKPSSEQQFLYSPNITKARLGRISETTEKSRGVVVYSMADVPLGFGVAALSTAQCKHANQQAVVCFHQ
;
A
#
# COMPACT_ATOMS: atom_id res chain seq x y z
N MET A 1 11.15 25.44 -14.50
CA MET A 1 10.23 25.14 -13.38
C MET A 1 9.07 24.37 -13.97
N SER A 2 8.87 23.12 -13.58
CA SER A 2 7.72 22.33 -14.07
C SER A 2 6.49 22.71 -13.24
N LEU A 3 5.45 23.25 -13.87
CA LEU A 3 4.15 23.51 -13.24
C LEU A 3 3.37 22.19 -13.18
N GLY A 4 3.14 21.68 -11.98
CA GLY A 4 2.29 20.51 -11.73
C GLY A 4 2.95 19.45 -10.87
N THR A 5 2.14 18.65 -10.18
CA THR A 5 2.61 17.45 -9.49
C THR A 5 2.61 16.29 -10.50
N CYS A 6 3.73 15.61 -10.69
CA CYS A 6 3.77 14.41 -11.51
C CYS A 6 2.97 13.31 -10.80
N PHE A 7 1.83 12.89 -11.37
CA PHE A 7 1.02 11.82 -10.81
C PHE A 7 1.56 10.44 -11.23
N GLU A 8 1.91 10.29 -12.50
CA GLU A 8 2.42 9.04 -13.05
C GLU A 8 3.51 9.24 -14.10
N THR A 9 4.26 8.16 -14.32
CA THR A 9 5.07 7.98 -15.52
C THR A 9 4.51 6.82 -16.33
N PHE A 10 4.35 7.02 -17.64
CA PHE A 10 3.98 5.96 -18.56
C PHE A 10 5.24 5.19 -18.96
N THR A 11 5.30 3.91 -18.62
CA THR A 11 6.33 3.02 -19.14
C THR A 11 6.08 2.77 -20.63
N LYS A 12 7.15 2.46 -21.39
CA LYS A 12 7.09 2.09 -22.83
C LYS A 12 6.11 0.95 -23.16
N PHE A 13 5.66 0.21 -22.15
CA PHE A 13 4.66 -0.86 -22.25
C PHE A 13 3.22 -0.42 -21.86
N ASN A 14 2.91 0.89 -21.90
CA ASN A 14 1.63 1.46 -21.48
C ASN A 14 1.21 1.08 -20.04
N LYS A 15 2.17 0.68 -19.20
CA LYS A 15 1.94 0.45 -17.79
C LYS A 15 2.05 1.76 -17.04
N PHE A 16 1.04 2.01 -16.23
CA PHE A 16 0.89 3.19 -15.42
C PHE A 16 1.56 2.95 -14.06
N ILE A 17 2.64 3.68 -13.78
CA ILE A 17 3.36 3.56 -12.51
C ILE A 17 3.07 4.83 -11.70
N LEU A 18 2.36 4.65 -10.59
CA LEU A 18 2.10 5.74 -9.65
C LEU A 18 3.38 6.18 -8.96
N HIS A 19 3.63 7.48 -8.97
CA HIS A 19 4.65 8.06 -8.13
C HIS A 19 4.10 8.37 -6.74
N ILE A 20 4.99 8.36 -5.74
CA ILE A 20 4.66 8.72 -4.35
C ILE A 20 4.11 10.16 -4.23
N THR A 21 4.37 11.03 -5.20
CA THR A 21 3.83 12.39 -5.26
C THR A 21 2.30 12.43 -5.40
N ALA A 22 1.68 11.42 -6.02
CA ALA A 22 0.23 11.26 -6.10
C ALA A 22 -0.41 10.87 -4.76
N LEU A 23 0.40 10.36 -3.82
CA LEU A 23 -0.07 9.85 -2.52
C LEU A 23 -0.81 10.90 -1.70
N ASN A 24 -0.32 12.13 -1.66
CA ASN A 24 -0.95 13.20 -0.88
C ASN A 24 -2.37 13.53 -1.38
N TYR A 25 -2.61 13.37 -2.68
CA TYR A 25 -3.92 13.62 -3.27
C TYR A 25 -4.86 12.41 -3.16
N LEU A 26 -4.33 11.19 -3.29
CA LEU A 26 -5.14 9.96 -3.22
C LEU A 26 -5.40 9.47 -1.78
N ALA A 27 -4.51 9.78 -0.84
CA ALA A 27 -4.57 9.36 0.55
C ALA A 27 -5.96 9.58 1.20
N PRO A 28 -6.57 10.78 1.15
CA PRO A 28 -7.87 11.02 1.78
C PRO A 28 -9.01 10.23 1.12
N TYR A 29 -8.96 10.01 -0.19
CA TYR A 29 -10.02 9.33 -0.96
C TYR A 29 -9.87 7.80 -1.01
N ALA A 30 -8.75 7.27 -0.52
CA ALA A 30 -8.49 5.84 -0.55
C ALA A 30 -9.47 5.08 0.36
N GLN A 31 -10.34 4.26 -0.23
CA GLN A 31 -11.26 3.40 0.51
C GLN A 31 -10.54 2.22 1.19
N CYS A 32 -9.49 1.69 0.53
CA CYS A 32 -8.71 0.57 1.03
C CYS A 32 -7.40 1.07 1.63
N LYS A 33 -7.34 1.09 2.96
CA LYS A 33 -6.19 1.55 3.75
C LYS A 33 -5.64 0.41 4.60
N ILE A 34 -4.32 0.37 4.70
CA ILE A 34 -3.60 -0.65 5.46
C ILE A 34 -2.57 0.04 6.34
N TRP A 35 -2.60 -0.28 7.62
CA TRP A 35 -1.66 0.26 8.59
C TRP A 35 -0.59 -0.78 8.90
N VAL A 36 0.66 -0.36 8.85
CA VAL A 36 1.84 -1.18 9.16
C VAL A 36 2.31 -0.87 10.58
N LYS A 37 2.79 -1.88 11.30
CA LYS A 37 3.38 -1.68 12.63
C LYS A 37 4.65 -0.81 12.53
N PRO A 38 4.94 0.05 13.52
CA PRO A 38 6.11 0.94 13.50
C PRO A 38 7.44 0.18 13.34
N SER A 39 7.57 -1.00 13.93
CA SER A 39 8.75 -1.87 13.77
C SER A 39 8.98 -2.34 12.33
N SER A 40 7.94 -2.30 11.50
CA SER A 40 7.96 -2.77 10.11
C SER A 40 7.96 -1.64 9.09
N GLU A 41 7.74 -0.38 9.49
CA GLU A 41 7.78 0.77 8.58
C GLU A 41 9.14 0.94 7.92
N GLN A 42 10.20 0.79 8.71
CA GLN A 42 11.56 0.94 8.21
C GLN A 42 11.89 -0.11 7.14
N GLN A 43 11.48 -1.37 7.34
CA GLN A 43 11.68 -2.36 6.28
C GLN A 43 10.67 -2.19 5.13
N PHE A 44 9.53 -1.51 5.29
CA PHE A 44 8.70 -1.15 4.14
C PHE A 44 9.41 -0.14 3.22
N LEU A 45 10.13 0.83 3.80
CA LEU A 45 10.97 1.78 3.04
C LEU A 45 12.06 1.10 2.20
N TYR A 46 12.56 -0.06 2.66
CA TYR A 46 13.60 -0.84 1.96
C TYR A 46 13.03 -1.94 1.06
N SER A 47 11.71 -1.98 0.83
CA SER A 47 11.03 -2.81 -0.18
C SER A 47 11.04 -4.34 0.02
N PRO A 48 10.72 -4.87 1.21
CA PRO A 48 9.99 -6.13 1.31
C PRO A 48 8.46 -5.98 1.26
N ASN A 49 7.82 -7.01 0.72
CA ASN A 49 6.36 -7.17 0.79
C ASN A 49 5.85 -7.16 2.24
N ILE A 50 4.63 -6.67 2.44
CA ILE A 50 3.98 -6.65 3.76
C ILE A 50 3.39 -8.03 4.01
N THR A 51 3.91 -8.74 5.01
CA THR A 51 3.33 -9.99 5.50
C THR A 51 2.32 -9.74 6.61
N LYS A 52 1.45 -10.72 6.87
CA LYS A 52 0.43 -10.62 7.92
C LYS A 52 1.01 -10.31 9.30
N ALA A 53 2.20 -10.81 9.63
CA ALA A 53 2.87 -10.51 10.90
C ALA A 53 3.15 -9.00 11.10
N ARG A 54 3.41 -8.30 9.99
CA ARG A 54 3.83 -6.89 9.92
C ARG A 54 2.65 -5.94 9.76
N LEU A 55 1.48 -6.49 9.41
CA LEU A 55 0.21 -5.80 9.37
C LEU A 55 -0.22 -5.37 10.77
N GLY A 56 -0.59 -4.09 10.93
CA GLY A 56 -1.21 -3.55 12.13
C GLY A 56 -2.73 -3.61 12.03
N ARG A 57 -3.29 -2.94 11.02
CA ARG A 57 -4.73 -2.86 10.75
C ARG A 57 -5.00 -2.93 9.26
N ILE A 58 -6.14 -3.48 8.86
CA ILE A 58 -6.61 -3.52 7.47
C ILE A 58 -8.04 -3.01 7.41
N SER A 59 -8.37 -2.21 6.40
CA SER A 59 -9.74 -1.80 6.11
C SER A 59 -10.57 -2.98 5.63
N GLU A 60 -11.80 -3.15 6.14
CA GLU A 60 -12.66 -4.31 5.87
C GLU A 60 -13.13 -4.40 4.41
N THR A 61 -13.07 -3.30 3.66
CA THR A 61 -13.45 -3.21 2.25
C THR A 61 -12.35 -3.66 1.28
N THR A 62 -11.24 -4.21 1.79
CA THR A 62 -10.09 -4.56 0.93
C THR A 62 -10.31 -5.91 0.24
N GLU A 63 -10.56 -5.85 -1.06
CA GLU A 63 -10.62 -7.01 -1.96
C GLU A 63 -9.23 -7.44 -2.45
N LYS A 64 -9.13 -8.69 -2.93
CA LYS A 64 -7.90 -9.19 -3.54
C LYS A 64 -7.57 -8.43 -4.81
N SER A 65 -6.28 -8.14 -5.03
CA SER A 65 -5.76 -7.39 -6.18
C SER A 65 -6.26 -5.95 -6.29
N ARG A 66 -6.84 -5.40 -5.21
CA ARG A 66 -7.22 -3.99 -5.13
C ARG A 66 -5.99 -3.15 -4.78
N GLY A 67 -5.88 -1.96 -5.37
CA GLY A 67 -4.90 -0.96 -4.95
C GLY A 67 -5.19 -0.51 -3.52
N VAL A 68 -4.15 -0.51 -2.68
CA VAL A 68 -4.22 -0.15 -1.27
C VAL A 68 -3.23 0.95 -0.98
N VAL A 69 -3.62 1.86 -0.08
CA VAL A 69 -2.70 2.86 0.45
C VAL A 69 -2.16 2.37 1.79
N VAL A 70 -0.83 2.39 1.90
CA VAL A 70 -0.11 1.96 3.09
C VAL A 70 0.10 3.17 3.98
N TYR A 71 -0.29 3.03 5.24
CA TYR A 71 -0.18 4.01 6.30
C TYR A 71 0.71 3.49 7.43
N SER A 72 1.36 4.41 8.11
CA SER A 72 1.94 4.22 9.44
C SER A 72 0.83 4.16 10.49
N MET A 73 1.10 3.57 11.66
CA MET A 73 0.21 3.69 12.83
C MET A 73 0.04 5.15 13.32
N ALA A 74 0.88 6.08 12.87
CA ALA A 74 0.74 7.51 13.09
C ALA A 74 -0.14 8.22 12.02
N ASP A 75 -0.90 7.44 11.22
CA ASP A 75 -1.73 7.94 10.12
C ASP A 75 -0.96 8.73 9.03
N VAL A 76 0.35 8.48 8.93
CA VAL A 76 1.21 9.03 7.87
C VAL A 76 1.15 8.11 6.65
N PRO A 77 0.81 8.60 5.45
CA PRO A 77 0.81 7.77 4.25
C PRO A 77 2.26 7.46 3.83
N LEU A 78 2.60 6.17 3.77
CA LEU A 78 3.94 5.67 3.48
C LEU A 78 4.14 5.35 2.00
N GLY A 79 3.09 4.92 1.32
CA GLY A 79 3.18 4.55 -0.09
C GLY A 79 1.96 3.80 -0.61
N PHE A 80 2.12 3.24 -1.80
CA PHE A 80 1.11 2.42 -2.46
C PHE A 80 1.47 0.94 -2.37
N GLY A 81 0.45 0.11 -2.55
CA GLY A 81 0.62 -1.31 -2.70
C GLY A 81 -0.59 -1.95 -3.34
N VAL A 82 -0.50 -3.24 -3.58
CA VAL A 82 -1.60 -4.07 -4.09
C VAL A 82 -1.92 -5.15 -3.08
N ALA A 83 -3.19 -5.29 -2.71
CA ALA A 83 -3.64 -6.33 -1.81
C ALA A 83 -3.43 -7.72 -2.46
N ALA A 84 -2.66 -8.59 -1.81
CA ALA A 84 -2.45 -9.96 -2.26
C ALA A 84 -3.61 -10.89 -1.86
N LEU A 85 -4.28 -10.54 -0.76
CA LEU A 85 -5.34 -11.31 -0.12
C LEU A 85 -6.52 -10.39 0.21
N SER A 86 -7.73 -10.96 0.26
CA SER A 86 -8.91 -10.25 0.78
C SER A 86 -8.89 -10.20 2.30
N THR A 87 -9.67 -9.29 2.89
CA THR A 87 -9.80 -9.15 4.36
C THR A 87 -10.19 -10.44 5.06
N ALA A 88 -11.15 -11.18 4.50
CA ALA A 88 -11.56 -12.49 5.00
C ALA A 88 -10.40 -13.50 4.94
N GLN A 89 -9.66 -13.54 3.84
CA GLN A 89 -8.51 -14.44 3.71
C GLN A 89 -7.34 -14.01 4.59
N CYS A 90 -7.12 -12.71 4.80
CA CYS A 90 -6.14 -12.20 5.75
C CYS A 90 -6.40 -12.68 7.17
N LYS A 91 -7.66 -12.80 7.61
CA LYS A 91 -8.00 -13.33 8.94
C LYS A 91 -7.56 -14.80 9.09
N HIS A 92 -7.72 -15.62 8.05
CA HIS A 92 -7.34 -17.04 8.08
C HIS A 92 -5.92 -17.36 7.61
N ALA A 93 -5.22 -16.42 6.97
CA ALA A 93 -3.89 -16.66 6.41
C ALA A 93 -2.79 -16.81 7.48
N ASN A 94 -1.70 -17.49 7.13
CA ASN A 94 -0.53 -17.66 7.99
C ASN A 94 0.19 -16.32 8.25
N GLN A 95 0.92 -16.22 9.37
CA GLN A 95 1.67 -15.00 9.72
C GLN A 95 2.74 -14.61 8.67
N GLN A 96 3.26 -15.59 7.94
CA GLN A 96 4.22 -15.41 6.84
C GLN A 96 3.57 -15.08 5.49
N ALA A 97 2.23 -15.16 5.38
CA ALA A 97 1.55 -14.88 4.13
C ALA A 97 1.70 -13.40 3.76
N VAL A 98 2.02 -13.14 2.50
CA VAL A 98 2.06 -11.78 1.94
C VAL A 98 0.63 -11.26 1.86
N VAL A 99 0.40 -10.11 2.49
CA VAL A 99 -0.89 -9.42 2.51
C VAL A 99 -0.91 -8.28 1.52
N CYS A 100 0.21 -7.59 1.32
CA CYS A 100 0.34 -6.56 0.30
C CYS A 100 1.68 -6.64 -0.41
N PHE A 101 1.63 -6.48 -1.73
CA PHE A 101 2.80 -6.23 -2.55
C PHE A 101 3.09 -4.73 -2.55
N HIS A 102 4.35 -4.38 -2.33
CA HIS A 102 4.82 -3.00 -2.52
C HIS A 102 5.01 -2.75 -4.02
N GLN A 103 4.58 -1.59 -4.51
CA GLN A 103 4.69 -1.19 -5.92
C GLN A 103 5.14 0.26 -6.04
#